data_AF-A0A8X7W6V6-F1
#
_entry.id   AF-A0A8X7W6V6-F1
#
_cell.length_a   1.000
_cell.length_b   1.000
_cell.length_c   1.000
_cell.angle_alpha   90.00
_cell.angle_beta   90.00
_cell.angle_gamma   90.00
#
_symmetry.space_group_name_H-M   'P 1'
#
loop_
_entity.id
_entity.type
_entity.pdbx_description
1 polymer ?
#
loop_
_entity_poly.entity_id
_entity_poly.type
_entity_poly.pdbx_seq_one_letter_code
_entity_poly.pdbx_strand_id
1 'polypeptide(L)'
;MASWSGLWTVVAAGMESSRSILKRAAAHTDTLSAPKASEEEKKHRKMIKKKIYEKLSDLRDNGGNVSLTLHQLMRDEGFSVNKTDLIRCADLLGKQYHYQQALQIYEFMEKLKMPLSPSQHGVRIDRIAQTKGVSAAENYFNGLDLCFKTQSTYRKLLK
;
A
#
# COMPACT_ATOMS: atom_id res chain seq x y z
N MET A 1 38.04 -46.36 -34.91
CA MET A 1 38.28 -47.79 -34.57
C MET A 1 37.33 -48.11 -33.42
N ALA A 2 36.36 -49.02 -33.42
CA ALA A 2 35.76 -49.99 -34.34
C ALA A 2 34.24 -50.00 -33.99
N SER A 3 33.31 -49.82 -34.95
CA SER A 3 32.51 -50.89 -35.58
C SER A 3 32.02 -51.99 -34.62
N TRP A 4 30.71 -52.16 -34.45
CA TRP A 4 29.94 -53.31 -34.97
C TRP A 4 28.42 -53.12 -34.78
N SER A 5 27.73 -53.62 -35.78
CA SER A 5 26.31 -53.58 -36.12
C SER A 5 25.41 -54.50 -35.28
N GLY A 6 24.21 -54.01 -34.95
CA GLY A 6 22.91 -54.53 -35.42
C GLY A 6 22.46 -55.98 -35.14
N LEU A 7 21.11 -56.08 -34.97
CA LEU A 7 20.21 -57.24 -34.86
C LEU A 7 19.96 -57.66 -33.40
N TRP A 8 18.73 -57.84 -32.89
CA TRP A 8 17.48 -58.33 -33.49
C TRP A 8 16.22 -57.66 -32.87
N THR A 9 15.14 -57.65 -33.65
CA THR A 9 13.78 -57.15 -33.39
C THR A 9 12.92 -58.14 -32.59
N VAL A 10 11.72 -57.68 -32.16
CA VAL A 10 10.41 -58.37 -31.90
C VAL A 10 9.96 -58.15 -30.44
N VAL A 11 9.06 -57.19 -30.11
CA VAL A 11 7.59 -57.05 -30.31
C VAL A 11 6.76 -57.49 -29.07
N ALA A 12 5.83 -56.59 -28.72
CA ALA A 12 4.53 -56.76 -28.04
C ALA A 12 4.43 -56.89 -26.50
N ALA A 13 3.71 -55.88 -25.99
CA ALA A 13 2.52 -55.98 -25.13
C ALA A 13 2.67 -56.33 -23.65
N GLY A 14 2.08 -55.46 -22.82
CA GLY A 14 1.86 -55.71 -21.39
C GLY A 14 1.55 -54.45 -20.59
N MET A 15 0.40 -53.83 -20.87
CA MET A 15 -0.28 -53.02 -19.85
C MET A 15 -0.59 -53.93 -18.67
N GLU A 16 -0.11 -53.62 -17.46
CA GLU A 16 -0.94 -53.77 -16.27
C GLU A 16 -0.38 -53.12 -15.00
N SER A 17 -1.32 -52.45 -14.33
CA SER A 17 -1.54 -52.53 -12.90
C SER A 17 -0.59 -51.76 -11.96
N SER A 18 -0.99 -50.52 -11.73
CA SER A 18 -0.77 -49.75 -10.50
C SER A 18 -0.91 -50.59 -9.22
N ARG A 19 0.18 -50.76 -8.46
CA ARG A 19 0.14 -50.91 -7.00
C ARG A 19 1.31 -50.17 -6.34
N SER A 20 0.91 -49.07 -5.71
CA SER A 20 1.55 -48.31 -4.63
C SER A 20 2.60 -49.03 -3.79
N ILE A 21 3.84 -48.51 -3.74
CA ILE A 21 4.66 -48.48 -2.51
C ILE A 21 5.48 -47.18 -2.45
N LEU A 22 5.25 -46.45 -1.36
CA LEU A 22 5.96 -45.27 -0.86
C LEU A 22 7.48 -45.36 -0.96
N LYS A 23 8.11 -44.38 -1.60
CA LYS A 23 9.44 -43.90 -1.20
C LYS A 23 9.38 -42.38 -1.02
N ARG A 24 9.56 -41.96 0.23
CA ARG A 24 9.84 -40.58 0.64
C ARG A 24 11.01 -40.04 -0.20
N ALA A 25 10.80 -38.89 -0.82
CA ALA A 25 11.87 -37.97 -1.17
C ALA A 25 11.36 -36.56 -0.86
N ALA A 26 12.02 -35.90 0.08
CA ALA A 26 11.85 -34.49 0.33
C ALA A 26 12.34 -33.72 -0.90
N ALA A 27 11.46 -32.92 -1.50
CA ALA A 27 11.82 -31.93 -2.49
C ALA A 27 10.94 -30.70 -2.27
N HIS A 28 11.59 -29.67 -1.72
CA HIS A 28 11.30 -28.25 -1.86
C HIS A 28 9.88 -27.88 -2.31
N THR A 29 9.03 -27.56 -1.34
CA THR A 29 8.07 -26.48 -1.56
C THR A 29 8.86 -25.18 -1.60
N ASP A 30 9.25 -24.75 -2.81
CA ASP A 30 9.60 -23.36 -3.06
C ASP A 30 8.36 -22.51 -2.78
N THR A 31 8.25 -22.21 -1.49
CA THR A 31 7.42 -21.13 -0.97
C THR A 31 7.99 -19.89 -1.63
N LEU A 32 7.25 -19.32 -2.58
CA LEU A 32 7.50 -18.01 -3.16
C LEU A 32 7.50 -16.99 -2.02
N SER A 33 8.68 -16.81 -1.42
CA SER A 33 8.90 -15.97 -0.27
C SER A 33 8.89 -14.53 -0.78
N ALA A 34 7.89 -13.78 -0.34
CA ALA A 34 7.87 -12.33 -0.48
C ALA A 34 9.23 -11.75 -0.03
N PRO A 35 9.79 -10.73 -0.72
CA PRO A 35 11.12 -10.25 -0.40
C PRO A 35 11.11 -9.66 1.02
N LYS A 36 11.86 -10.31 1.93
CA LYS A 36 12.12 -9.77 3.27
C LYS A 36 13.02 -8.55 3.12
N ALA A 37 12.40 -7.37 3.11
CA ALA A 37 13.11 -6.11 3.16
C ALA A 37 14.17 -6.14 4.28
N SER A 38 15.39 -5.68 3.94
CA SER A 38 16.54 -5.71 4.85
C SER A 38 16.26 -4.93 6.14
N GLU A 39 16.86 -5.36 7.25
CA GLU A 39 16.59 -4.75 8.57
C GLU A 39 16.99 -3.26 8.61
N GLU A 40 18.00 -2.88 7.82
CA GLU A 40 18.42 -1.48 7.65
C GLU A 40 17.39 -0.64 6.88
N GLU A 41 16.73 -1.17 5.84
CA GLU A 41 15.63 -0.47 5.18
C GLU A 41 14.44 -0.24 6.10
N LYS A 42 14.13 -1.20 6.98
CA LYS A 42 13.04 -1.03 7.97
C LYS A 42 13.38 0.08 8.95
N LYS A 43 14.62 0.11 9.44
CA LYS A 43 15.14 1.16 10.33
C LYS A 43 15.10 2.54 9.66
N HIS A 44 15.55 2.61 8.41
CA HIS A 44 15.52 3.83 7.61
C HIS A 44 14.09 4.33 7.36
N ARG A 45 13.16 3.45 6.95
CA ARG A 45 11.73 3.78 6.81
C ARG A 45 11.10 4.24 8.12
N LYS A 46 11.50 3.66 9.25
CA LYS A 46 11.02 4.08 10.58
C LYS A 46 11.50 5.48 10.94
N MET A 47 12.76 5.81 10.66
CA MET A 47 13.28 7.18 10.84
C MET A 47 12.56 8.19 9.95
N ILE A 48 12.37 7.89 8.68
CA ILE A 48 11.66 8.77 7.74
C ILE A 48 10.25 9.06 8.27
N LYS A 49 9.50 8.03 8.67
CA LYS A 49 8.15 8.19 9.24
C LYS A 49 8.13 9.11 10.44
N LYS A 50 9.11 8.96 11.34
CA LYS A 50 9.25 9.78 12.53
C LYS A 50 9.50 11.24 12.15
N LYS A 51 10.47 11.49 11.25
CA LYS A 51 10.80 12.84 10.77
C LYS A 51 9.63 13.53 10.06
N ILE A 52 8.92 12.82 9.18
CA ILE A 52 7.74 13.37 8.51
C ILE A 52 6.72 13.78 9.56
N TYR A 53 6.41 12.88 10.50
CA TYR A 53 5.45 13.18 11.54
C TYR A 53 5.86 14.39 12.40
N GLU A 54 7.11 14.46 12.85
CA GLU A 54 7.64 15.58 13.65
C GLU A 54 7.55 16.90 12.88
N LYS A 55 8.06 16.94 11.63
CA LYS A 55 7.98 18.16 10.82
C LYS A 55 6.55 18.60 10.59
N LEU A 56 5.64 17.66 10.29
CA LEU A 56 4.24 18.00 10.00
C LEU A 56 3.44 18.36 11.25
N SER A 57 3.79 17.85 12.43
CA SER A 57 3.18 18.28 13.69
C SER A 57 3.55 19.73 14.02
N ASP A 58 4.82 20.10 13.82
CA ASP A 58 5.34 21.44 14.14
C ASP A 58 4.75 22.54 13.22
N LEU A 59 4.27 22.15 12.03
CA LEU A 59 3.64 23.09 11.09
C LEU A 59 2.36 23.72 11.63
N ARG A 60 1.70 23.14 12.64
CA ARG A 60 0.50 23.75 13.24
C ARG A 60 0.81 25.11 13.87
N ASP A 61 1.95 25.19 14.56
CA ASP A 61 2.30 26.38 15.33
C ASP A 61 3.01 27.43 14.45
N ASN A 62 3.65 26.99 13.37
CA ASN A 62 4.36 27.86 12.42
C ASN A 62 3.53 28.26 11.18
N GLY A 63 2.31 27.74 11.01
CA GLY A 63 1.44 28.04 9.86
C GLY A 63 1.98 27.60 8.49
N GLY A 64 2.96 26.69 8.46
CA GLY A 64 3.59 26.28 7.21
C GLY A 64 2.77 25.27 6.40
N ASN A 65 3.11 25.14 5.12
CA ASN A 65 2.36 24.32 4.16
C ASN A 65 2.89 22.87 4.11
N VAL A 66 2.04 21.90 4.46
CA VAL A 66 2.39 20.46 4.48
C VAL A 66 2.91 19.96 3.12
N SER A 67 2.35 20.43 2.01
CA SER A 67 2.79 20.02 0.67
C SER A 67 4.19 20.53 0.35
N LEU A 68 4.53 21.75 0.75
CA LEU A 68 5.89 22.30 0.55
C LEU A 68 6.90 21.55 1.42
N THR A 69 6.56 21.28 2.68
CA THR A 69 7.44 20.54 3.59
C THR A 69 7.67 19.10 3.14
N LEU A 70 6.63 18.42 2.64
CA LEU A 70 6.79 17.08 2.05
C LEU A 70 7.67 17.13 0.79
N HIS A 71 7.48 18.09 -0.11
CA HIS A 71 8.33 18.27 -1.28
C HIS A 71 9.79 18.54 -0.94
N GLN A 72 10.05 19.41 0.04
CA GLN A 72 11.40 19.70 0.53
C GLN A 72 12.03 18.46 1.15
N LEU A 73 11.31 17.75 2.03
CA LEU A 73 11.79 16.49 2.61
C LEU A 73 12.13 15.45 1.55
N MET A 74 11.30 15.29 0.52
CA MET A 74 11.56 14.36 -0.59
C MET A 74 12.81 14.74 -1.38
N ARG A 75 13.05 16.05 -1.58
CA ARG A 75 14.22 16.57 -2.29
C ARG A 75 15.50 16.43 -1.46
N ASP A 76 15.44 16.83 -0.20
CA ASP A 76 16.62 16.96 0.67
C ASP A 76 17.11 15.61 1.18
N GLU A 77 16.19 14.69 1.50
CA GLU A 77 16.53 13.37 2.04
C GLU A 77 16.47 12.26 0.99
N GLY A 78 16.05 12.56 -0.25
CA GLY A 78 16.11 11.65 -1.40
C GLY A 78 15.26 10.38 -1.29
N PHE A 79 14.26 10.33 -0.39
CA PHE A 79 13.43 9.14 -0.20
C PHE A 79 12.11 9.19 -0.99
N SER A 80 11.67 8.03 -1.50
CA SER A 80 10.34 7.92 -2.11
C SER A 80 9.28 7.79 -1.02
N VAL A 81 8.49 8.84 -0.84
CA VAL A 81 7.30 8.74 0.02
C VAL A 81 6.28 7.83 -0.66
N ASN A 82 6.00 6.68 -0.05
CA ASN A 82 4.98 5.76 -0.55
C ASN A 82 3.59 6.13 -0.01
N LYS A 83 2.54 5.77 -0.76
CA LYS A 83 1.13 5.96 -0.41
C LYS A 83 0.83 5.52 1.03
N THR A 84 1.35 4.37 1.45
CA THR A 84 1.12 3.79 2.79
C THR A 84 1.63 4.68 3.90
N ASP A 85 2.73 5.40 3.66
CA ASP A 85 3.38 6.22 4.67
C ASP A 85 2.62 7.54 4.83
N LEU A 86 2.16 8.12 3.72
CA LEU A 86 1.26 9.30 3.74
C LEU A 86 -0.05 9.01 4.46
N ILE A 87 -0.71 7.90 4.14
CA ILE A 87 -1.96 7.53 4.81
C ILE A 87 -1.75 7.35 6.31
N ARG A 88 -0.67 6.66 6.71
CA ARG A 88 -0.36 6.47 8.13
C ARG A 88 -0.08 7.80 8.84
N CYS A 89 0.63 8.72 8.19
CA CYS A 89 0.85 10.06 8.72
C CYS A 89 -0.47 10.84 8.85
N ALA A 90 -1.34 10.81 7.84
CA ALA A 90 -2.64 11.48 7.88
C ALA A 90 -3.54 10.91 8.99
N ASP A 91 -3.52 9.59 9.21
CA ASP A 91 -4.26 8.95 10.29
C ASP A 91 -3.74 9.35 11.67
N LEU A 92 -2.42 9.44 11.85
CA LEU A 92 -1.80 9.88 13.10
C LEU A 92 -2.16 11.33 13.43
N LEU A 93 -2.06 12.23 12.44
CA LEU A 93 -2.45 13.64 12.59
C LEU A 93 -3.94 13.76 12.90
N GLY A 94 -4.79 12.96 12.24
CA GLY A 94 -6.23 12.92 12.50
C GLY A 94 -6.57 12.47 13.92
N LYS A 95 -5.79 11.57 14.54
CA LYS A 95 -6.00 11.13 15.93
C LYS A 95 -5.66 12.23 16.95
N GLN A 96 -4.83 13.18 16.57
CA GLN A 96 -4.40 14.29 17.42
C GLN A 96 -5.20 15.56 17.17
N TYR A 97 -6.28 15.48 16.38
CA TYR A 97 -7.10 16.63 15.99
C TYR A 97 -6.38 17.64 15.06
N HIS A 98 -5.28 17.23 14.41
CA HIS A 98 -4.59 18.01 13.37
C HIS A 98 -5.28 17.82 12.02
N TYR A 99 -6.57 18.14 11.95
CA TYR A 99 -7.42 17.80 10.81
C TYR A 99 -7.05 18.54 9.53
N GLN A 100 -6.58 19.78 9.64
CA GLN A 100 -6.13 20.58 8.51
C GLN A 100 -4.89 19.98 7.85
N GLN A 101 -3.89 19.58 8.64
CA GLN A 101 -2.68 18.94 8.15
C GLN A 101 -2.99 17.57 7.54
N ALA A 102 -3.86 16.79 8.19
CA ALA A 102 -4.32 15.52 7.65
C ALA A 102 -5.02 15.70 6.29
N LEU A 103 -5.87 16.73 6.13
CA LEU A 103 -6.52 17.03 4.86
C LEU A 103 -5.51 17.44 3.77
N GLN A 104 -4.51 18.26 4.11
CA GLN A 104 -3.47 18.66 3.17
C GLN A 104 -2.66 17.48 2.63
N ILE A 105 -2.45 16.42 3.44
CA ILE A 105 -1.85 15.17 2.95
C ILE A 105 -2.73 14.51 1.89
N TYR A 106 -4.05 14.45 2.10
CA TYR A 106 -4.97 13.89 1.11
C TYR A 106 -5.02 14.72 -0.18
N GLU A 107 -4.99 16.05 -0.09
CA GLU A 107 -4.88 16.95 -1.25
C GLU A 107 -3.54 16.75 -1.99
N PHE A 108 -2.46 16.52 -1.26
CA PHE A 108 -1.16 16.20 -1.82
C PHE A 108 -1.18 14.87 -2.60
N MET A 109 -1.77 13.83 -2.00
CA MET A 109 -1.93 12.52 -2.65
C MET A 109 -2.77 12.59 -3.93
N GLU A 110 -3.80 13.43 -3.95
CA GLU A 110 -4.64 13.66 -5.13
C GLU A 110 -3.85 14.32 -6.27
N LYS A 111 -2.99 15.32 -5.96
CA LYS A 111 -2.08 15.92 -6.95
C LYS A 111 -1.12 14.90 -7.56
N LEU A 112 -0.67 13.94 -6.76
CA LEU A 112 0.16 12.82 -7.22
C LEU A 112 -0.64 11.69 -7.92
N LYS A 113 -1.95 11.87 -8.10
CA LYS A 113 -2.87 10.86 -8.67
C LYS A 113 -2.78 9.51 -7.97
N MET A 114 -2.51 9.52 -6.66
CA MET A 114 -2.48 8.29 -5.87
C MET A 114 -3.91 7.82 -5.62
N PRO A 115 -4.30 6.61 -6.06
CA PRO A 115 -5.67 6.14 -5.89
C PRO A 115 -5.98 5.96 -4.41
N LEU A 116 -7.18 6.33 -3.95
CA LEU A 116 -7.64 6.09 -2.59
C LEU A 116 -8.67 4.95 -2.58
N SER A 117 -8.70 4.18 -1.49
CA SER A 117 -9.74 3.17 -1.28
C SER A 117 -11.03 3.84 -0.77
N PRO A 118 -12.20 3.18 -0.85
CA PRO A 118 -13.45 3.72 -0.28
C PRO A 118 -13.32 4.11 1.19
N SER A 119 -12.61 3.31 2.00
CA SER A 119 -12.35 3.64 3.41
C SER A 119 -11.52 4.92 3.57
N GLN A 120 -10.51 5.11 2.71
CA GLN A 120 -9.66 6.30 2.73
C GLN A 120 -10.43 7.55 2.29
N HIS A 121 -11.29 7.43 1.28
CA HIS A 121 -12.23 8.50 0.93
C HIS A 121 -13.15 8.85 2.09
N GLY A 122 -13.67 7.86 2.84
CA GLY A 122 -14.45 8.10 4.04
C GLY A 122 -13.71 8.87 5.13
N VAL A 123 -12.41 8.59 5.34
CA VAL A 123 -11.58 9.38 6.26
C VAL A 123 -11.38 10.80 5.73
N ARG A 124 -11.14 10.98 4.43
CA ARG A 124 -11.01 12.32 3.84
C ARG A 124 -12.30 13.14 3.98
N ILE A 125 -13.47 12.55 3.75
CA ILE A 125 -14.78 13.18 3.95
C ILE A 125 -14.92 13.69 5.40
N ASP A 126 -14.62 12.83 6.38
CA ASP A 126 -14.64 13.17 7.82
C ASP A 126 -13.74 14.38 8.13
N ARG A 127 -12.54 14.41 7.55
CA ARG A 127 -11.58 15.51 7.71
C ARG A 127 -12.04 16.80 7.00
N ILE A 128 -12.67 16.70 5.84
CA ILE A 128 -13.26 17.87 5.16
C ILE A 128 -14.40 18.44 6.00
N ALA A 129 -15.29 17.60 6.52
CA ALA A 129 -16.39 18.06 7.38
C ALA A 129 -15.85 18.82 8.61
N GLN A 130 -14.80 18.30 9.25
CA GLN A 130 -14.16 18.90 10.43
C GLN A 130 -13.39 20.20 10.15
N THR A 131 -13.01 20.49 8.89
CA THR A 131 -12.14 21.65 8.55
C THR A 131 -12.83 22.70 7.70
N LYS A 132 -13.66 22.27 6.75
CA LYS A 132 -14.35 23.10 5.75
C LYS A 132 -15.87 23.03 5.88
N GLY A 133 -16.40 22.21 6.79
CA GLY A 133 -17.83 22.04 7.04
C GLY A 133 -18.49 20.94 6.19
N VAL A 134 -19.72 20.59 6.58
CA VAL A 134 -20.48 19.46 6.01
C VAL A 134 -20.78 19.66 4.52
N SER A 135 -21.17 20.87 4.10
CA SER A 135 -21.47 21.17 2.69
C SER A 135 -20.26 20.93 1.78
N ALA A 136 -19.03 21.27 2.23
CA ALA A 136 -17.82 20.96 1.47
C ALA A 136 -17.56 19.44 1.39
N ALA A 137 -17.90 18.69 2.44
CA ALA A 137 -17.74 17.25 2.47
C ALA A 137 -18.75 16.55 1.53
N GLU A 138 -19.99 17.03 1.48
CA GLU A 138 -21.01 16.56 0.54
C GLU A 138 -20.61 16.82 -0.91
N ASN A 139 -20.11 18.02 -1.21
CA ASN A 139 -19.62 18.36 -2.55
C ASN A 139 -18.49 17.42 -2.98
N TYR A 140 -17.54 17.12 -2.07
CA TYR A 140 -16.49 16.15 -2.34
C TYR A 140 -17.05 14.74 -2.58
N PHE A 141 -17.96 14.26 -1.72
CA PHE A 141 -18.60 12.95 -1.86
C PHE A 141 -19.38 12.83 -3.19
N ASN A 142 -20.12 13.86 -3.56
CA ASN A 142 -20.91 13.87 -4.80
C ASN A 142 -20.03 13.79 -6.04
N GLY A 143 -18.82 14.35 -6.01
CA GLY A 143 -17.82 14.25 -7.07
C GLY A 143 -17.09 12.90 -7.17
N LEU A 144 -17.29 11.96 -6.23
CA LEU A 144 -16.68 10.63 -6.30
C LEU A 144 -17.39 9.73 -7.32
N ASP A 145 -16.63 8.84 -7.95
CA ASP A 145 -17.18 7.75 -8.75
C ASP A 145 -18.07 6.84 -7.89
N LEU A 146 -19.10 6.25 -8.53
CA LEU A 146 -20.07 5.35 -7.88
C LEU A 146 -19.39 4.20 -7.12
N CYS A 147 -18.26 3.69 -7.62
CA CYS A 147 -17.50 2.61 -6.98
C CYS A 147 -16.95 2.99 -5.59
N PHE A 148 -16.76 4.28 -5.31
CA PHE A 148 -16.27 4.78 -4.02
C PHE A 148 -17.39 5.24 -3.08
N LYS A 149 -18.63 5.37 -3.59
CA LYS A 149 -19.82 5.75 -2.82
C LYS A 149 -20.42 4.55 -2.10
N THR A 150 -19.72 4.06 -1.08
CA THR A 150 -20.16 2.93 -0.26
C THR A 150 -20.92 3.37 0.98
N GLN A 151 -21.65 2.46 1.62
CA GLN A 151 -22.33 2.72 2.89
C GLN A 151 -21.38 3.29 3.96
N SER A 152 -20.11 2.86 3.97
CA SER A 152 -19.11 3.39 4.91
C SER A 152 -18.78 4.85 4.67
N THR A 153 -18.71 5.28 3.40
CA THR A 153 -18.50 6.70 3.06
C THR A 153 -19.73 7.55 3.37
N TYR A 154 -20.93 7.02 3.12
CA TYR A 154 -22.18 7.70 3.45
C TYR A 154 -22.34 7.92 4.95
N ARG A 155 -22.03 6.90 5.77
CA ARG A 155 -22.07 6.99 7.23
C ARG A 155 -21.15 8.09 7.80
N LYS A 156 -20.10 8.49 7.08
CA LYS A 156 -19.20 9.57 7.51
C LYS A 156 -19.81 10.97 7.37
N LEU A 157 -20.84 11.14 6.53
CA LEU A 157 -21.56 12.41 6.38
C LEU A 157 -22.64 12.62 7.45
N LEU A 158 -23.15 11.55 8.06
CA LEU A 158 -24.28 11.57 9.00
C LEU A 158 -23.84 11.71 10.48
N LYS A 159 -22.63 12.17 10.74
CA LYS A 159 -22.06 12.24 12.09
C LYS A 159 -22.25 13.58 12.77
#